data_AF-A0A250X878-F1
#
_entry.id   AF-A0A250X878-F1
#
_cell.length_a   1.000
_cell.length_b   1.000
_cell.length_c   1.000
_cell.angle_alpha   90.00
_cell.angle_beta   90.00
_cell.angle_gamma   90.00
#
_symmetry.space_group_name_H-M   'P 1'
#
loop_
_entity.id
_entity.type
_entity.pdbx_description
1 polymer ?
#
loop_
_entity_poly.entity_id
_entity_poly.type
_entity_poly.pdbx_seq_one_letter_code
_entity_poly.pdbx_strand_id
1 'polypeptide(L)'
;MMAVPLLHSLAPAAVVSALFLLAGMLCVMQGKKYKFTLYMLMGESAIFRGIGFAVCAGTITHGSANVAESVIYSFFLNAGFGLSVGTASLLLGTWFKNASNQALPDVHPERWRLFCILTFPLAVMFGPILGIAQVSEIYGITGVYANSIALSLRKASTIGLLIVSTVIGIIALCFFIRQLIMRLPLKHEGQNLHPDRLVVFLGLASFLLSWAASFRVRAAFNDTTILTNEHLLYTLQVLPELLHIYLWSIPGLMMKAGMGKGFEAWQERTLKALEEKGARDDIEEQAASDSKLSELPEQLTEHSSDSDADVEAAAGIVAKLSPHPSLKQQLSLKTSDSLLKHNGLASNASAKTAQSLADVHVDVDVFVQ
;
A
#
# COMPACT_ATOMS: atom_id res chain seq x y z
N MET A 1 -41.11 16.51 6.03
CA MET A 1 -39.63 16.48 6.12
C MET A 1 -39.28 15.45 7.17
N MET A 2 -38.77 14.28 6.77
CA MET A 2 -38.18 13.36 7.74
C MET A 2 -36.87 14.01 8.18
N ALA A 3 -36.75 14.31 9.48
CA ALA A 3 -35.46 14.72 10.04
C ALA A 3 -34.45 13.64 9.67
N VAL A 4 -33.36 14.05 9.02
CA VAL A 4 -32.22 13.15 8.80
C VAL A 4 -31.85 12.62 10.18
N PRO A 5 -31.85 11.30 10.41
CA PRO A 5 -31.50 10.77 11.70
C PRO A 5 -29.98 10.84 11.81
N LEU A 6 -29.49 12.01 12.20
CA LEU A 6 -28.26 12.17 12.97
C LEU A 6 -28.48 11.58 14.39
N LEU A 7 -29.17 10.45 14.48
CA LEU A 7 -29.12 9.52 15.60
C LEU A 7 -27.79 8.79 15.45
N HIS A 8 -26.68 9.54 15.51
CA HIS A 8 -25.34 9.01 15.52
C HIS A 8 -24.71 9.51 16.82
N SER A 9 -24.27 8.58 17.67
CA SER A 9 -23.54 8.93 18.87
C SER A 9 -22.19 9.52 18.46
N LEU A 10 -21.82 10.62 19.11
CA LEU A 10 -20.57 11.33 18.83
C LEU A 10 -19.34 10.42 19.00
N ALA A 11 -19.35 9.60 20.07
CA ALA A 11 -18.22 8.75 20.43
C ALA A 11 -17.84 7.73 19.34
N PRO A 12 -18.75 6.87 18.83
CA PRO A 12 -18.39 5.91 17.78
C PRO A 12 -17.97 6.59 16.48
N ALA A 13 -18.60 7.71 16.07
CA ALA A 13 -18.20 8.44 14.87
C ALA A 13 -16.75 8.95 14.99
N ALA A 14 -16.40 9.55 16.13
CA ALA A 14 -15.04 10.04 16.39
C ALA A 14 -14.01 8.91 16.45
N VAL A 15 -14.32 7.79 17.11
CA VAL A 15 -13.43 6.63 17.20
C VAL A 15 -13.21 6.02 15.82
N VAL A 16 -14.28 5.79 15.04
CA VAL A 16 -14.19 5.25 13.69
C VAL A 16 -13.38 6.18 12.78
N SER A 17 -13.60 7.48 12.87
CA SER A 17 -12.79 8.48 12.16
C SER A 17 -11.31 8.31 12.46
N ALA A 18 -10.94 8.28 13.75
CA ALA A 18 -9.55 8.12 14.18
C ALA A 18 -8.92 6.82 13.66
N LEU A 19 -9.68 5.71 13.68
CA LEU A 19 -9.22 4.41 13.18
C LEU A 19 -8.97 4.43 11.66
N PHE A 20 -9.87 5.03 10.88
CA PHE A 20 -9.66 5.17 9.43
C PHE A 20 -8.47 6.09 9.11
N LEU A 21 -8.32 7.21 9.82
CA LEU A 21 -7.19 8.12 9.61
C LEU A 21 -5.86 7.44 9.98
N LEU A 22 -5.82 6.70 11.08
CA LEU A 22 -4.65 5.91 11.47
C LEU A 22 -4.31 4.86 10.41
N ALA A 23 -5.30 4.08 9.96
CA ALA A 23 -5.09 3.09 8.91
C ALA A 23 -4.63 3.73 7.60
N GLY A 24 -5.17 4.90 7.26
CA GLY A 24 -4.74 5.70 6.10
C GLY A 24 -3.29 6.15 6.18
N MET A 25 -2.87 6.68 7.33
CA MET A 25 -1.47 7.06 7.58
C MET A 25 -0.54 5.85 7.47
N LEU A 26 -0.91 4.71 8.07
CA LEU A 26 -0.14 3.47 7.97
C LEU A 26 0.04 3.05 6.51
N CYS A 27 -1.03 3.03 5.72
CA CYS A 27 -0.98 2.72 4.30
C CYS A 27 -0.05 3.70 3.54
N VAL A 28 -0.18 5.01 3.74
CA VAL A 28 0.70 6.01 3.10
C VAL A 28 2.17 5.81 3.47
N MET A 29 2.47 5.53 4.75
CA MET A 29 3.83 5.24 5.19
C MET A 29 4.40 3.98 4.52
N GLN A 30 3.60 2.92 4.39
CA GLN A 30 4.00 1.72 3.64
C GLN A 30 4.20 2.01 2.16
N GLY A 31 3.35 2.84 1.55
CA GLY A 31 3.47 3.25 0.15
C GLY A 31 4.79 3.96 -0.12
N LYS A 32 5.19 4.89 0.76
CA LYS A 32 6.49 5.57 0.68
C LYS A 32 7.66 4.61 0.90
N LYS A 33 7.57 3.73 1.90
CA LYS A 33 8.63 2.77 2.23
C LYS A 33 8.87 1.75 1.12
N TYR A 34 7.81 1.20 0.53
CA TYR A 34 7.88 0.14 -0.46
C TYR A 34 7.79 0.63 -1.91
N LYS A 35 7.57 1.94 -2.13
CA LYS A 35 7.35 2.55 -3.46
C LYS A 35 6.25 1.84 -4.27
N PHE A 36 5.21 1.37 -3.59
CA PHE A 36 4.11 0.63 -4.22
C PHE A 36 2.82 1.47 -4.16
N THR A 37 2.47 2.09 -5.30
CA THR A 37 1.43 3.12 -5.42
C THR A 37 0.05 2.70 -4.90
N LEU A 38 -0.31 1.41 -4.98
CA LEU A 38 -1.61 0.94 -4.48
C LEU A 38 -1.80 1.20 -2.97
N TYR A 39 -0.72 1.28 -2.19
CA TYR A 39 -0.82 1.67 -0.76
C TYR A 39 -1.26 3.12 -0.60
N MET A 40 -0.85 4.00 -1.50
CA MET A 40 -1.26 5.41 -1.47
C MET A 40 -2.75 5.52 -1.78
N LEU A 41 -3.25 4.82 -2.81
CA LEU A 41 -4.68 4.77 -3.15
C LEU A 41 -5.53 4.20 -2.02
N MET A 42 -5.07 3.12 -1.37
CA MET A 42 -5.75 2.58 -0.18
C MET A 42 -5.72 3.56 1.00
N GLY A 43 -4.61 4.29 1.16
CA GLY A 43 -4.45 5.34 2.16
C GLY A 43 -5.44 6.48 1.96
N GLU A 44 -5.54 7.01 0.74
CA GLU A 44 -6.51 8.03 0.34
C GLU A 44 -7.95 7.57 0.59
N SER A 45 -8.26 6.32 0.22
CA SER A 45 -9.54 5.68 0.45
C SER A 45 -9.92 5.63 1.94
N ALA A 46 -8.95 5.37 2.81
CA ALA A 46 -9.15 5.40 4.26
C ALA A 46 -9.31 6.83 4.79
N ILE A 47 -8.47 7.76 4.33
CA ILE A 47 -8.52 9.17 4.72
C ILE A 47 -9.88 9.79 4.37
N PHE A 48 -10.41 9.53 3.18
CA PHE A 48 -11.74 10.00 2.77
C PHE A 48 -12.81 9.54 3.76
N ARG A 49 -12.85 8.26 4.12
CA ARG A 49 -13.82 7.77 5.12
C ARG A 49 -13.60 8.41 6.49
N GLY A 50 -12.33 8.54 6.91
CA GLY A 50 -11.95 9.22 8.16
C GLY A 50 -12.47 10.64 8.23
N ILE A 51 -12.29 11.43 7.17
CA ILE A 51 -12.83 12.79 7.02
C ILE A 51 -14.35 12.77 7.07
N GLY A 52 -15.00 11.84 6.36
CA GLY A 52 -16.46 11.69 6.40
C GLY A 52 -16.96 11.52 7.84
N PHE A 53 -16.41 10.56 8.59
CA PHE A 53 -16.80 10.35 9.98
C PHE A 53 -16.43 11.52 10.92
N ALA A 54 -15.34 12.25 10.64
CA ALA A 54 -14.99 13.46 11.39
C ALA A 54 -16.02 14.57 11.19
N VAL A 55 -16.48 14.77 9.95
CA VAL A 55 -17.53 15.74 9.62
C VAL A 55 -18.83 15.34 10.31
N CYS A 56 -19.21 14.05 10.26
CA CYS A 56 -20.37 13.53 10.98
C CYS A 56 -20.30 13.84 12.49
N ALA A 57 -19.16 13.58 13.14
CA ALA A 57 -18.93 13.91 14.55
C ALA A 57 -19.03 15.43 14.82
N GLY A 58 -18.49 16.27 13.94
CA GLY A 58 -18.58 17.72 14.03
C GLY A 58 -20.03 18.22 13.94
N THR A 59 -20.79 17.72 12.98
CA THR A 59 -22.21 18.04 12.79
C THR A 59 -23.05 17.68 14.02
N ILE A 60 -22.81 16.51 14.61
CA ILE A 60 -23.49 16.08 15.85
C ILE A 60 -23.15 17.03 17.01
N THR A 61 -21.89 17.43 17.14
CA THR A 61 -21.43 18.31 18.23
C THR A 61 -22.07 19.70 18.15
N HIS A 62 -22.21 20.26 16.95
CA HIS A 62 -22.83 21.57 16.76
C HIS A 62 -24.36 21.53 16.74
N GLY A 63 -24.98 20.34 16.68
CA GLY A 63 -26.43 20.21 16.47
C GLY A 63 -26.89 20.83 15.14
N SER A 64 -26.00 21.02 14.17
CA SER A 64 -26.29 21.63 12.88
C SER A 64 -26.99 20.61 11.97
N ALA A 65 -28.12 20.97 11.38
CA ALA A 65 -28.73 20.20 10.29
C ALA A 65 -28.26 20.69 8.91
N ASN A 66 -27.02 21.18 8.82
CA ASN A 66 -26.52 21.82 7.61
C ASN A 66 -26.42 20.80 6.46
N VAL A 67 -27.11 21.09 5.36
CA VAL A 67 -27.12 20.29 4.14
C VAL A 67 -25.69 20.06 3.64
N ALA A 68 -24.85 21.10 3.68
CA ALA A 68 -23.48 21.06 3.18
C ALA A 68 -22.63 20.00 3.90
N GLU A 69 -22.75 19.89 5.21
CA GLU A 69 -21.97 18.93 6.01
C GLU A 69 -22.36 17.48 5.69
N SER A 70 -23.65 17.22 5.48
CA SER A 70 -24.13 15.91 5.10
C SER A 70 -23.79 15.54 3.66
N VAL A 71 -23.67 16.53 2.77
CA VAL A 71 -23.11 16.36 1.41
C VAL A 71 -21.68 15.84 1.52
N ILE A 72 -20.86 16.55 2.30
CA ILE A 72 -19.44 16.25 2.50
C ILE A 72 -19.30 14.86 3.12
N TYR A 73 -20.01 14.57 4.21
CA TYR A 73 -20.00 13.25 4.85
C TYR A 73 -20.30 12.12 3.87
N SER A 74 -21.42 12.20 3.16
CA SER A 74 -21.89 11.15 2.26
C SER A 74 -20.98 10.99 1.04
N PHE A 75 -20.46 12.09 0.50
CA PHE A 75 -19.53 12.07 -0.63
C PHE A 75 -18.25 11.35 -0.24
N PHE A 76 -17.59 11.79 0.82
CA PHE A 76 -16.29 11.26 1.23
C PHE A 76 -16.38 9.79 1.65
N LEU A 77 -17.43 9.39 2.36
CA LEU A 77 -17.63 8.00 2.76
C LEU A 77 -17.79 7.07 1.55
N ASN A 78 -18.62 7.45 0.57
CA ASN A 78 -18.87 6.61 -0.60
C ASN A 78 -17.74 6.68 -1.63
N ALA A 79 -17.08 7.82 -1.79
CA ALA A 79 -15.89 7.97 -2.62
C ALA A 79 -14.74 7.10 -2.09
N GLY A 80 -14.50 7.13 -0.77
CA GLY A 80 -13.55 6.26 -0.11
C GLY A 80 -13.87 4.78 -0.36
N PHE A 81 -15.15 4.39 -0.26
CA PHE A 81 -15.58 3.02 -0.57
C PHE A 81 -15.31 2.60 -2.02
N GLY A 82 -15.70 3.42 -3.00
CA GLY A 82 -15.44 3.17 -4.42
C GLY A 82 -13.95 3.00 -4.71
N LEU A 83 -13.10 3.84 -4.10
CA LEU A 83 -11.65 3.77 -4.24
C LEU A 83 -11.04 2.48 -3.64
N SER A 84 -11.59 1.96 -2.54
CA SER A 84 -11.18 0.64 -1.99
C SER A 84 -11.51 -0.50 -2.95
N VAL A 85 -12.73 -0.51 -3.51
CA VAL A 85 -13.15 -1.52 -4.49
C VAL A 85 -12.28 -1.44 -5.74
N GLY A 86 -12.01 -0.23 -6.23
CA GLY A 86 -11.09 0.00 -7.33
C GLY A 86 -9.67 -0.51 -7.01
N THR A 87 -9.15 -0.22 -5.82
CA THR A 87 -7.80 -0.67 -5.42
C THR A 87 -7.71 -2.20 -5.36
N ALA A 88 -8.74 -2.89 -4.85
CA ALA A 88 -8.79 -4.35 -4.89
C ALA A 88 -8.77 -4.89 -6.33
N SER A 89 -9.47 -4.21 -7.25
CA SER A 89 -9.45 -4.51 -8.68
C SER A 89 -8.06 -4.39 -9.30
N LEU A 90 -7.39 -3.26 -9.07
CA LEU A 90 -6.03 -3.03 -9.55
C LEU A 90 -5.05 -4.03 -8.93
N LEU A 91 -5.18 -4.33 -7.64
CA LEU A 91 -4.36 -5.30 -6.96
C LEU A 91 -4.47 -6.69 -7.60
N LEU A 92 -5.70 -7.13 -7.92
CA LEU A 92 -5.92 -8.36 -8.67
C LEU A 92 -5.31 -8.30 -10.07
N GLY A 93 -5.43 -7.17 -10.77
CA GLY A 93 -4.78 -6.94 -12.07
C GLY A 93 -3.25 -7.02 -12.00
N THR A 94 -2.64 -6.45 -10.95
CA THR A 94 -1.19 -6.58 -10.69
C THR A 94 -0.81 -8.01 -10.37
N TRP A 95 -1.63 -8.73 -9.60
CA TRP A 95 -1.41 -10.15 -9.32
C TRP A 95 -1.39 -10.96 -10.62
N PHE A 96 -2.36 -10.79 -11.52
CA PHE A 96 -2.36 -11.47 -12.82
C PHE A 96 -1.11 -11.18 -13.67
N LYS A 97 -0.51 -10.00 -13.54
CA LYS A 97 0.73 -9.67 -14.24
C LYS A 97 1.92 -10.47 -13.71
N ASN A 98 1.98 -10.69 -12.40
CA ASN A 98 3.17 -11.20 -11.73
C ASN A 98 3.00 -12.63 -11.16
N ALA A 99 1.80 -13.19 -11.25
CA ALA A 99 1.50 -14.56 -10.84
C ALA A 99 2.24 -15.55 -11.73
N SER A 100 2.50 -16.72 -11.18
CA SER A 100 3.19 -17.77 -11.93
C SER A 100 2.34 -18.37 -13.04
N ASN A 101 2.99 -18.84 -14.12
CA ASN A 101 2.30 -19.54 -15.21
C ASN A 101 1.47 -20.75 -14.73
N GLN A 102 1.82 -21.35 -13.59
CA GLN A 102 1.04 -22.44 -12.96
C GLN A 102 -0.23 -21.94 -12.26
N ALA A 103 -0.21 -20.72 -11.72
CA ALA A 103 -1.34 -20.10 -11.02
C ALA A 103 -2.29 -19.36 -11.98
N LEU A 104 -1.78 -18.95 -13.15
CA LEU A 104 -2.54 -18.26 -14.19
C LEU A 104 -3.52 -19.21 -14.90
N PRO A 105 -4.60 -18.66 -15.49
CA PRO A 105 -5.48 -19.45 -16.34
C PRO A 105 -4.75 -19.83 -17.63
N ASP A 106 -5.03 -21.03 -18.15
CA ASP A 106 -4.36 -21.56 -19.35
C ASP A 106 -4.71 -20.75 -20.61
N VAL A 107 -5.83 -20.01 -20.56
CA VAL A 107 -6.36 -19.23 -21.68
C VAL A 107 -6.34 -17.73 -21.35
N HIS A 108 -5.49 -16.98 -22.07
CA HIS A 108 -5.40 -15.51 -22.13
C HIS A 108 -5.38 -14.77 -20.77
N PRO A 109 -4.32 -14.90 -19.96
CA PRO A 109 -4.17 -14.17 -18.69
C PRO A 109 -4.20 -12.64 -18.85
N GLU A 110 -3.77 -12.13 -20.00
CA GLU A 110 -3.77 -10.69 -20.33
C GLU A 110 -5.18 -10.09 -20.38
N ARG A 111 -6.17 -10.86 -20.86
CA ARG A 111 -7.57 -10.40 -20.92
C ARG A 111 -8.16 -10.24 -19.52
N TRP A 112 -7.86 -11.17 -18.61
CA TRP A 112 -8.28 -11.09 -17.20
C TRP A 112 -7.64 -9.89 -16.49
N ARG A 113 -6.34 -9.67 -16.73
CA ARG A 113 -5.65 -8.47 -16.23
C ARG A 113 -6.31 -7.19 -16.74
N LEU A 114 -6.53 -7.08 -18.04
CA LEU A 114 -7.15 -5.90 -18.66
C LEU A 114 -8.54 -5.66 -18.10
N PHE A 115 -9.34 -6.71 -17.96
CA PHE A 115 -10.67 -6.63 -17.36
C PHE A 115 -10.63 -6.06 -15.94
N CYS A 116 -9.73 -6.55 -15.08
CA CYS A 116 -9.55 -6.04 -13.71
C CYS A 116 -9.07 -4.58 -13.67
N ILE A 117 -8.32 -4.13 -14.68
CA ILE A 117 -7.90 -2.73 -14.79
C ILE A 117 -9.07 -1.86 -15.25
N LEU A 118 -9.89 -2.32 -16.19
CA LEU A 118 -11.06 -1.58 -16.70
C LEU A 118 -12.17 -1.41 -15.65
N THR A 119 -12.27 -2.30 -14.66
CA THR A 119 -13.23 -2.17 -13.55
C THR A 119 -12.82 -1.13 -12.50
N PHE A 120 -11.55 -0.71 -12.46
CA PHE A 120 -11.07 0.35 -11.56
C PHE A 120 -11.80 1.69 -11.74
N PRO A 121 -11.79 2.33 -12.93
CA PRO A 121 -12.45 3.62 -13.10
C PRO A 121 -13.96 3.55 -12.84
N LEU A 122 -14.60 2.41 -13.17
CA LEU A 122 -16.02 2.21 -12.88
C LEU A 122 -16.31 2.25 -11.38
N ALA A 123 -15.53 1.52 -10.57
CA ALA A 123 -15.69 1.53 -9.11
C ALA A 123 -15.44 2.92 -8.50
N VAL A 124 -14.40 3.61 -8.98
CA VAL A 124 -14.04 4.96 -8.51
C VAL A 124 -15.14 5.98 -8.87
N MET A 125 -15.80 5.85 -10.02
CA MET A 125 -16.90 6.74 -10.41
C MET A 125 -18.19 6.46 -9.64
N PHE A 126 -18.55 5.19 -9.42
CA PHE A 126 -19.80 4.85 -8.72
C PHE A 126 -19.82 5.33 -7.26
N GLY A 127 -18.67 5.40 -6.58
CA GLY A 127 -18.58 5.87 -5.19
C GLY A 127 -19.08 7.31 -4.99
N PRO A 128 -18.44 8.32 -5.61
CA PRO A 128 -18.88 9.72 -5.58
C PRO A 128 -20.32 9.91 -6.06
N ILE A 129 -20.71 9.25 -7.16
CA ILE A 129 -22.07 9.33 -7.70
C ILE A 129 -23.09 8.86 -6.66
N LEU A 130 -22.80 7.75 -5.96
CA LEU A 130 -23.63 7.25 -4.87
C LEU A 130 -23.78 8.29 -3.75
N GLY A 131 -22.68 8.91 -3.32
CA GLY A 131 -22.71 9.94 -2.27
C GLY A 131 -23.55 11.16 -2.66
N ILE A 132 -23.38 11.68 -3.88
CA ILE A 132 -24.15 12.82 -4.40
C ILE A 132 -25.64 12.47 -4.52
N ALA A 133 -25.95 11.28 -5.05
CA ALA A 133 -27.32 10.82 -5.21
C ALA A 133 -28.03 10.65 -3.85
N GLN A 134 -27.36 10.07 -2.87
CA GLN A 134 -27.87 9.90 -1.52
C GLN A 134 -28.23 11.24 -0.86
N VAL A 135 -27.37 12.24 -1.02
CA VAL A 135 -27.61 13.58 -0.46
C VAL A 135 -28.75 14.29 -1.17
N SER A 136 -28.81 14.17 -2.50
CA SER A 136 -29.87 14.77 -3.32
C SER A 136 -31.25 14.20 -2.97
N GLU A 137 -31.31 12.91 -2.62
CA GLU A 137 -32.51 12.25 -2.12
C GLU A 137 -32.91 12.76 -0.71
N ILE A 138 -31.95 12.86 0.21
CA ILE A 138 -32.21 13.26 1.59
C ILE A 138 -32.67 14.72 1.69
N TYR A 139 -31.99 15.63 1.00
CA TYR A 139 -32.25 17.06 1.10
C TYR A 139 -33.21 17.60 0.06
N GLY A 140 -33.60 16.76 -0.89
CA GLY A 140 -34.69 17.04 -1.82
C GLY A 140 -34.44 18.30 -2.63
N ILE A 141 -33.84 18.15 -3.81
CA ILE A 141 -34.13 19.11 -4.88
C ILE A 141 -35.66 19.12 -5.03
N THR A 142 -36.31 20.27 -4.85
CA THR A 142 -37.76 20.43 -4.62
C THR A 142 -38.67 19.90 -5.75
N GLY A 143 -38.11 19.39 -6.84
CA GLY A 143 -38.85 18.76 -7.93
C GLY A 143 -39.02 17.24 -7.77
N VAL A 144 -40.25 16.76 -7.94
CA VAL A 144 -40.60 15.31 -7.96
C VAL A 144 -39.70 14.51 -8.92
N TYR A 145 -39.37 15.11 -10.08
CA TYR A 145 -38.49 14.51 -11.08
C TYR A 145 -37.03 14.37 -10.62
N ALA A 146 -36.52 15.32 -9.83
CA ALA A 146 -35.15 15.27 -9.34
C ALA A 146 -34.99 14.17 -8.27
N ASN A 147 -36.00 13.98 -7.42
CA ASN A 147 -35.98 12.92 -6.42
C ASN A 147 -36.02 11.51 -7.05
N SER A 148 -36.82 11.30 -8.10
CA SER A 148 -36.87 9.99 -8.78
C SER A 148 -35.55 9.66 -9.50
N ILE A 149 -34.88 10.67 -10.07
CA ILE A 149 -33.54 10.52 -10.66
C ILE A 149 -32.52 10.19 -9.56
N ALA A 150 -32.50 10.94 -8.46
CA ALA A 150 -31.56 10.70 -7.36
C ALA A 150 -31.70 9.28 -6.79
N LEU A 151 -32.94 8.82 -6.56
CA LEU A 151 -33.21 7.47 -6.09
C LEU A 151 -32.72 6.41 -7.10
N SER A 152 -33.00 6.61 -8.38
CA SER A 152 -32.57 5.70 -9.45
C SER A 152 -31.04 5.63 -9.56
N LEU A 153 -30.38 6.78 -9.45
CA LEU A 153 -28.93 6.91 -9.52
C LEU A 153 -28.24 6.28 -8.30
N ARG A 154 -28.80 6.47 -7.10
CA ARG A 154 -28.35 5.80 -5.86
C ARG A 154 -28.45 4.29 -6.00
N LYS A 155 -29.60 3.78 -6.44
CA LYS A 155 -29.85 2.35 -6.66
C LYS A 155 -28.89 1.75 -7.68
N ALA A 156 -28.76 2.40 -8.85
CA ALA A 156 -27.87 1.95 -9.92
C ALA A 156 -26.40 1.93 -9.48
N SER A 157 -25.93 2.99 -8.81
CA SER A 157 -24.53 3.08 -8.34
C SER A 157 -24.22 2.06 -7.26
N THR A 158 -25.16 1.82 -6.34
CA THR A 158 -24.99 0.81 -5.29
C THR A 158 -24.93 -0.60 -5.87
N ILE A 159 -25.81 -0.92 -6.84
CA ILE A 159 -25.75 -2.18 -7.59
C ILE A 159 -24.44 -2.28 -8.36
N GLY A 160 -24.01 -1.23 -9.04
CA GLY A 160 -22.75 -1.19 -9.79
C GLY A 160 -21.56 -1.55 -8.91
N LEU A 161 -21.45 -0.93 -7.73
CA LEU A 161 -20.40 -1.24 -6.76
C LEU A 161 -20.47 -2.69 -6.27
N LEU A 162 -21.66 -3.22 -5.98
CA LEU A 162 -21.84 -4.61 -5.58
C LEU A 162 -21.42 -5.58 -6.68
N ILE A 163 -21.81 -5.32 -7.94
CA ILE A 163 -21.43 -6.17 -9.08
C ILE A 163 -19.91 -6.17 -9.22
N VAL A 164 -19.27 -5.01 -9.20
CA VAL A 164 -17.81 -4.91 -9.35
C VAL A 164 -17.10 -5.63 -8.21
N SER A 165 -17.47 -5.38 -6.95
CA SER A 165 -16.84 -6.05 -5.80
C SER A 165 -17.05 -7.57 -5.82
N THR A 166 -18.25 -8.02 -6.20
CA THR A 166 -18.62 -9.43 -6.25
C THR A 166 -17.86 -10.15 -7.36
N VAL A 167 -17.78 -9.55 -8.56
CA VAL A 167 -17.03 -10.12 -9.69
C VAL A 167 -15.55 -10.26 -9.33
N ILE A 168 -14.93 -9.22 -8.75
CA ILE A 168 -13.53 -9.29 -8.29
C ILE A 168 -13.36 -10.38 -7.23
N GLY A 169 -14.28 -10.46 -6.27
CA GLY A 169 -14.26 -11.47 -5.21
C GLY A 169 -14.42 -12.90 -5.73
N ILE A 170 -15.32 -13.14 -6.67
CA ILE A 170 -15.50 -14.44 -7.33
C ILE A 170 -14.24 -14.82 -8.09
N ILE A 171 -13.65 -13.90 -8.87
CA ILE A 171 -12.40 -14.18 -9.59
C ILE A 171 -11.31 -14.57 -8.59
N ALA A 172 -11.06 -13.76 -7.56
CA ALA A 172 -10.06 -14.06 -6.55
C ALA A 172 -10.30 -15.41 -5.86
N LEU A 173 -11.55 -15.74 -5.54
CA LEU A 173 -11.94 -17.02 -4.93
C LEU A 173 -11.73 -18.20 -5.87
N CYS A 174 -12.12 -18.10 -7.14
CA CYS A 174 -11.91 -19.14 -8.14
C CYS A 174 -10.42 -19.45 -8.32
N PHE A 175 -9.57 -18.43 -8.39
CA PHE A 175 -8.12 -18.62 -8.49
C PHE A 175 -7.51 -19.17 -7.21
N PHE A 176 -8.02 -18.78 -6.04
CA PHE A 176 -7.64 -19.41 -4.78
C PHE A 176 -7.97 -20.91 -4.75
N ILE A 177 -9.20 -21.28 -5.12
CA ILE A 177 -9.64 -22.69 -5.16
C ILE A 177 -8.81 -23.48 -6.18
N ARG A 178 -8.56 -22.93 -7.37
CA ARG A 178 -7.68 -23.57 -8.38
C ARG A 178 -6.29 -23.85 -7.81
N GLN A 179 -5.70 -22.89 -7.11
CA GLN A 179 -4.40 -23.08 -6.45
C GLN A 179 -4.43 -24.14 -5.33
N LEU A 180 -5.56 -24.26 -4.63
CA LEU A 180 -5.73 -25.25 -3.57
C LEU A 180 -5.87 -26.67 -4.15
N ILE A 181 -6.65 -26.84 -5.22
CA ILE A 181 -6.87 -28.13 -5.89
C ILE A 181 -5.58 -28.62 -6.57
N MET A 182 -4.88 -27.75 -7.31
CA MET A 182 -3.67 -28.12 -8.05
C MET A 182 -2.47 -28.51 -7.15
N ARG A 183 -2.58 -28.38 -5.82
CA ARG A 183 -1.47 -28.61 -4.87
C ARG A 183 -1.64 -29.79 -3.92
N LEU A 184 -2.66 -30.62 -4.09
CA LEU A 184 -2.65 -31.98 -3.54
C LEU A 184 -1.91 -32.90 -4.52
N PRO A 185 -0.76 -33.56 -4.26
CA PRO A 185 0.23 -33.49 -3.19
C PRO A 185 1.69 -33.51 -3.73
N LEU A 186 2.47 -32.42 -3.57
CA LEU A 186 3.93 -32.51 -3.78
C LEU A 186 4.65 -32.24 -2.46
N LYS A 187 5.14 -33.35 -1.92
CA LYS A 187 5.97 -33.54 -0.73
C LYS A 187 6.89 -32.34 -0.51
N HIS A 188 6.70 -31.66 0.63
CA HIS A 188 7.47 -30.49 1.03
C HIS A 188 8.93 -30.84 1.29
N GLU A 189 9.83 -30.18 0.58
CA GLU A 189 11.18 -29.88 1.03
C GLU A 189 11.31 -28.34 1.01
N GLY A 190 11.35 -27.70 2.19
CA GLY A 190 11.58 -26.26 2.36
C GLY A 190 10.34 -25.36 2.55
N GLN A 191 10.21 -24.81 3.75
CA GLN A 191 9.06 -24.07 4.32
C GLN A 191 8.95 -22.58 3.92
N ASN A 192 8.93 -22.23 2.64
CA ASN A 192 8.58 -20.86 2.24
C ASN A 192 7.11 -20.78 1.78
N LEU A 193 6.31 -19.97 2.48
CA LEU A 193 4.93 -19.62 2.11
C LEU A 193 4.95 -19.03 0.70
N HIS A 194 4.56 -19.84 -0.29
CA HIS A 194 4.54 -19.41 -1.69
C HIS A 194 3.71 -18.11 -1.83
N PRO A 195 4.27 -17.03 -2.40
CA PRO A 195 3.60 -15.72 -2.47
C PRO A 195 2.28 -15.77 -3.24
N ASP A 196 2.11 -16.73 -4.15
CA ASP A 196 0.86 -16.99 -4.86
C ASP A 196 -0.31 -17.32 -3.91
N ARG A 197 -0.05 -17.87 -2.71
CA ARG A 197 -1.06 -18.18 -1.69
C ARG A 197 -1.69 -16.93 -1.05
N LEU A 198 -1.07 -15.76 -1.21
CA LEU A 198 -1.58 -14.50 -0.68
C LEU A 198 -2.83 -14.03 -1.42
N VAL A 199 -3.20 -14.67 -2.55
CA VAL A 199 -4.51 -14.48 -3.19
C VAL A 199 -5.68 -14.76 -2.23
N VAL A 200 -5.47 -15.57 -1.18
CA VAL A 200 -6.51 -15.80 -0.16
C VAL A 200 -6.88 -14.52 0.59
N PHE A 201 -5.90 -13.66 0.88
CA PHE A 201 -6.14 -12.37 1.52
C PHE A 201 -6.89 -11.43 0.59
N LEU A 202 -6.64 -11.52 -0.72
CA LEU A 202 -7.39 -10.78 -1.72
C LEU A 202 -8.84 -11.25 -1.83
N GLY A 203 -9.08 -12.56 -1.77
CA GLY A 203 -10.42 -13.13 -1.69
C GLY A 203 -11.15 -12.68 -0.42
N LEU A 204 -10.49 -12.76 0.74
CA LEU A 204 -11.05 -12.30 2.02
C LEU A 204 -11.37 -10.80 2.01
N ALA A 205 -10.44 -9.98 1.52
CA ALA A 205 -10.63 -8.54 1.34
C ALA A 205 -11.83 -8.23 0.45
N SER A 206 -11.96 -8.92 -0.68
CA SER A 206 -13.06 -8.75 -1.63
C SER A 206 -14.40 -9.21 -1.05
N PHE A 207 -14.39 -10.24 -0.21
CA PHE A 207 -15.56 -10.69 0.53
C PHE A 207 -16.04 -9.63 1.52
N LEU A 208 -15.13 -9.04 2.31
CA LEU A 208 -15.46 -7.95 3.24
C LEU A 208 -16.06 -6.74 2.50
N LEU A 209 -15.51 -6.36 1.34
CA LEU A 209 -16.07 -5.29 0.51
C LEU A 209 -17.45 -5.65 -0.05
N SER A 210 -17.63 -6.88 -0.53
CA SER A 210 -18.91 -7.34 -1.07
C SER A 210 -19.99 -7.45 0.01
N TRP A 211 -19.61 -7.79 1.23
CA TRP A 211 -20.49 -7.74 2.40
C TRP A 211 -20.99 -6.32 2.64
N ALA A 212 -20.07 -5.35 2.74
CA ALA A 212 -20.43 -3.94 2.93
C ALA A 212 -21.25 -3.38 1.75
N ALA A 213 -20.96 -3.79 0.51
CA ALA A 213 -21.75 -3.41 -0.67
C ALA A 213 -23.17 -3.99 -0.62
N SER A 214 -23.31 -5.26 -0.21
CA SER A 214 -24.61 -5.93 -0.09
C SER A 214 -25.50 -5.25 0.95
N PHE A 215 -24.91 -4.81 2.06
CA PHE A 215 -25.61 -4.04 3.07
C PHE A 215 -26.12 -2.70 2.50
N ARG A 216 -25.29 -1.97 1.73
CA ARG A 216 -25.73 -0.73 1.06
C ARG A 216 -26.88 -0.99 0.09
N VAL A 217 -26.85 -2.08 -0.69
CA VAL A 217 -27.96 -2.44 -1.59
C VAL A 217 -29.22 -2.68 -0.76
N ARG A 218 -29.15 -3.47 0.31
CA ARG A 218 -30.32 -3.70 1.18
C ARG A 218 -30.88 -2.39 1.74
N ALA A 219 -30.01 -1.49 2.18
CA ALA A 219 -30.39 -0.17 2.69
C ALA A 219 -31.00 0.76 1.63
N ALA A 220 -30.61 0.62 0.36
CA ALA A 220 -31.14 1.43 -0.74
C ALA A 220 -32.47 0.90 -1.32
N PHE A 221 -32.76 -0.40 -1.19
CA PHE A 221 -33.91 -1.05 -1.83
C PHE A 221 -35.03 -1.42 -0.87
N ASN A 222 -34.71 -1.94 0.30
CA ASN A 222 -35.72 -2.55 1.18
C ASN A 222 -36.09 -1.65 2.35
N ASP A 223 -35.10 -1.11 3.04
CA ASP A 223 -35.34 -0.44 4.31
C ASP A 223 -34.25 0.61 4.60
N THR A 224 -34.61 1.89 4.48
CA THR A 224 -33.73 3.02 4.77
C THR A 224 -33.49 3.17 6.28
N THR A 225 -34.35 2.61 7.14
CA THR A 225 -34.17 2.65 8.60
C THR A 225 -32.95 1.84 9.07
N ILE A 226 -32.45 0.93 8.22
CA ILE A 226 -31.20 0.21 8.48
C ILE A 226 -30.01 1.17 8.61
N LEU A 227 -30.00 2.28 7.86
CA LEU A 227 -28.94 3.31 7.96
C LEU A 227 -29.08 4.18 9.20
N THR A 228 -30.25 4.17 9.82
CA THR A 228 -30.56 4.97 11.01
C THR A 228 -30.24 4.21 12.29
N ASN A 229 -30.09 2.89 12.20
CA ASN A 229 -29.63 2.05 13.29
C ASN A 229 -28.09 2.01 13.32
N GLU A 230 -27.49 2.84 14.17
CA GLU A 230 -26.04 2.95 14.34
C GLU A 230 -25.36 1.59 14.52
N HIS A 231 -25.92 0.74 15.38
CA HIS A 231 -25.31 -0.54 15.70
C HIS A 231 -25.18 -1.43 14.46
N LEU A 232 -26.22 -1.47 13.62
CA LEU A 232 -26.18 -2.20 12.36
C LEU A 232 -25.24 -1.55 11.36
N LEU A 233 -25.27 -0.21 11.22
CA LEU A 233 -24.39 0.52 10.32
C LEU A 233 -22.91 0.27 10.65
N TYR A 234 -22.51 0.47 11.90
CA TYR A 234 -21.12 0.27 12.32
C TYR A 234 -20.67 -1.19 12.19
N THR A 235 -21.53 -2.14 12.57
CA THR A 235 -21.17 -3.57 12.56
C THR A 235 -21.14 -4.17 11.16
N LEU A 236 -22.12 -3.84 10.30
CA LEU A 236 -22.31 -4.52 9.02
C LEU A 236 -21.68 -3.77 7.83
N GLN A 237 -21.46 -2.46 7.95
CA GLN A 237 -20.86 -1.66 6.88
C GLN A 237 -19.45 -1.19 7.26
N VAL A 238 -19.33 -0.49 8.38
CA VAL A 238 -18.07 0.19 8.74
C VAL A 238 -16.99 -0.79 9.14
N LEU A 239 -17.31 -1.78 9.98
CA LEU A 239 -16.35 -2.75 10.49
C LEU A 239 -15.71 -3.60 9.37
N PRO A 240 -16.45 -4.19 8.40
CA PRO A 240 -15.84 -4.90 7.28
C PRO A 240 -14.92 -4.01 6.43
N GLU A 241 -15.31 -2.74 6.21
CA GLU A 241 -14.47 -1.79 5.48
C GLU A 241 -13.19 -1.44 6.23
N LEU A 242 -13.29 -1.27 7.55
CA LEU A 242 -12.14 -0.99 8.41
C LEU A 242 -11.19 -2.19 8.45
N LEU A 243 -11.71 -3.41 8.64
CA LEU A 243 -10.95 -4.66 8.61
C LEU A 243 -10.24 -4.85 7.26
N HIS A 244 -10.92 -4.53 6.16
CA HIS A 244 -10.32 -4.57 4.83
C HIS A 244 -9.10 -3.66 4.71
N ILE A 245 -9.19 -2.41 5.19
CA ILE A 245 -8.06 -1.47 5.13
C ILE A 245 -6.94 -1.89 6.08
N TYR A 246 -7.27 -2.32 7.30
CA TYR A 246 -6.26 -2.79 8.25
C TYR A 246 -5.52 -4.03 7.74
N LEU A 247 -6.22 -4.95 7.08
CA LEU A 247 -5.59 -6.09 6.43
C LEU A 247 -4.51 -5.62 5.45
N TRP A 248 -4.83 -4.64 4.60
CA TRP A 248 -3.86 -4.10 3.65
C TRP A 248 -2.82 -3.15 4.25
N SER A 249 -3.05 -2.62 5.45
CA SER A 249 -2.06 -1.80 6.17
C SER A 249 -0.88 -2.62 6.71
N ILE A 250 -1.00 -3.95 6.73
CA ILE A 250 0.05 -4.86 7.18
C ILE A 250 1.30 -4.68 6.29
N PRO A 251 2.47 -4.36 6.87
CA PRO A 251 3.68 -4.04 6.12
C PRO A 251 4.04 -5.11 5.08
N GLY A 252 4.13 -4.70 3.82
CA GLY A 252 4.54 -5.56 2.71
C GLY A 252 3.49 -6.57 2.26
N LEU A 253 2.36 -6.74 2.94
CA LEU A 253 1.35 -7.74 2.57
C LEU A 253 0.76 -7.45 1.19
N MET A 254 0.34 -6.21 0.93
CA MET A 254 -0.28 -5.85 -0.34
C MET A 254 0.72 -5.96 -1.51
N MET A 255 1.97 -5.56 -1.29
CA MET A 255 3.02 -5.69 -2.29
C MET A 255 3.31 -7.15 -2.61
N LYS A 256 3.45 -8.01 -1.59
CA LYS A 256 3.62 -9.46 -1.79
C LYS A 256 2.43 -10.07 -2.52
N ALA A 257 1.21 -9.68 -2.15
CA ALA A 257 0.00 -10.14 -2.81
C ALA A 257 -0.09 -9.69 -4.28
N GLY A 258 0.26 -8.44 -4.59
CA GLY A 258 0.23 -7.92 -5.96
C GLY A 258 1.39 -8.40 -6.85
N MET A 259 2.56 -8.65 -6.26
CA MET A 259 3.76 -9.09 -7.00
C MET A 259 3.87 -10.61 -7.14
N GLY A 260 3.13 -11.43 -6.39
CA GLY A 260 3.18 -12.89 -6.53
C GLY A 260 4.62 -13.43 -6.55
N LYS A 261 4.96 -14.29 -7.52
CA LYS A 261 6.34 -14.78 -7.70
C LYS A 261 7.36 -13.69 -8.05
N GLY A 262 6.93 -12.60 -8.67
CA GLY A 262 7.80 -11.46 -8.97
C GLY A 262 8.35 -10.75 -7.72
N PHE A 263 7.77 -11.00 -6.54
CA PHE A 263 8.23 -10.42 -5.28
C PHE A 263 9.67 -10.78 -4.93
N GLU A 264 10.08 -12.03 -5.12
CA GLU A 264 11.44 -12.50 -4.79
C GLU A 264 12.47 -11.79 -5.66
N ALA A 265 12.21 -11.69 -6.97
CA ALA A 265 13.06 -10.97 -7.91
C ALA A 265 13.12 -9.48 -7.61
N TRP A 266 12.00 -8.86 -7.22
CA TRP A 266 11.98 -7.46 -6.78
C TRP A 266 12.79 -7.24 -5.50
N GLN A 267 12.66 -8.15 -4.52
CA GLN A 267 13.39 -8.05 -3.25
C GLN A 267 14.90 -8.18 -3.47
N GLU A 268 15.33 -9.13 -4.30
CA GLU A 268 16.74 -9.30 -4.65
C GLU A 268 17.32 -8.05 -5.34
N ARG A 269 16.60 -7.48 -6.32
CA ARG A 269 17.01 -6.23 -6.98
C ARG A 269 17.09 -5.05 -6.00
N THR A 270 16.15 -4.97 -5.07
CA THR A 270 16.13 -3.90 -4.06
C THR A 270 17.28 -4.02 -3.07
N LEU A 271 17.61 -5.25 -2.64
CA LEU A 271 18.77 -5.49 -1.77
C LEU A 271 20.09 -5.14 -2.47
N LYS A 272 20.27 -5.59 -3.72
CA LYS A 272 21.47 -5.23 -4.52
C LYS A 272 21.61 -3.72 -4.69
N ALA A 273 20.52 -3.01 -5.01
CA ALA A 273 20.55 -1.56 -5.15
C ALA A 273 20.90 -0.83 -3.84
N LEU A 274 20.52 -1.39 -2.69
CA LEU A 274 20.87 -0.83 -1.37
C LEU A 274 22.34 -1.11 -1.03
N GLU A 275 22.85 -2.30 -1.34
CA GLU A 275 24.27 -2.65 -1.17
C GLU A 275 25.16 -1.77 -2.05
N GLU A 276 24.79 -1.56 -3.32
CA GLU A 276 25.49 -0.67 -4.25
C GLU A 276 25.46 0.79 -3.77
N LYS A 277 24.34 1.25 -3.20
CA LYS A 277 24.24 2.61 -2.66
C LYS A 277 25.12 2.78 -1.40
N GLY A 278 25.07 1.83 -0.47
CA GLY A 278 25.92 1.87 0.72
C GLY A 278 27.41 1.87 0.36
N ALA A 279 27.82 1.02 -0.58
CA ALA A 279 29.19 0.99 -1.07
C ALA A 279 29.62 2.32 -1.72
N ARG A 280 28.71 3.02 -2.39
CA ARG A 280 28.99 4.34 -2.96
C ARG A 280 29.13 5.43 -1.90
N ASP A 281 28.23 5.44 -0.91
CA ASP A 281 28.28 6.40 0.19
C ASP A 281 29.61 6.24 0.99
N ASP A 282 30.06 5.00 1.21
CA ASP A 282 31.36 4.69 1.84
C ASP A 282 32.55 5.20 1.02
N ILE A 283 32.52 5.06 -0.32
CA ILE A 283 33.58 5.57 -1.21
C ILE A 283 33.61 7.09 -1.21
N GLU A 284 32.45 7.75 -1.25
CA GLU A 284 32.34 9.21 -1.21
C GLU A 284 32.83 9.77 0.15
N GLU A 285 32.52 9.10 1.27
CA GLU A 285 33.04 9.46 2.59
C GLU A 285 34.56 9.27 2.70
N GLN A 286 35.09 8.17 2.16
CA GLN A 286 36.54 7.91 2.17
C GLN A 286 37.28 8.92 1.28
N ALA A 287 36.78 9.23 0.09
CA ALA A 287 37.35 10.25 -0.80
C ALA A 287 37.33 11.65 -0.14
N ALA A 288 36.26 12.00 0.58
CA ALA A 288 36.18 13.25 1.32
C ALA A 288 37.19 13.29 2.49
N SER A 289 37.43 12.17 3.17
CA SER A 289 38.46 12.06 4.22
C SER A 289 39.87 12.19 3.65
N ASP A 290 40.16 11.54 2.52
CA ASP A 290 41.47 11.60 1.86
C ASP A 290 41.75 13.00 1.29
N SER A 291 40.72 13.67 0.74
CA SER A 291 40.83 15.07 0.32
C SER A 291 41.20 15.99 1.48
N LYS A 292 40.57 15.84 2.65
CA LYS A 292 40.91 16.63 3.85
C LYS A 292 42.33 16.37 4.37
N LEU A 293 42.83 15.14 4.23
CA LEU A 293 44.22 14.80 4.55
C LEU A 293 45.22 15.44 3.57
N SER A 294 44.84 15.61 2.30
CA SER A 294 45.65 16.33 1.32
C SER A 294 45.64 17.86 1.53
N GLU A 295 44.55 18.38 2.11
CA GLU A 295 44.40 19.77 2.55
C GLU A 295 44.97 20.06 3.95
N LEU A 296 45.80 19.15 4.49
CA LEU A 296 46.76 19.46 5.55
C LEU A 296 48.13 19.82 4.92
N PRO A 297 48.31 20.97 4.22
CA PRO A 297 49.62 21.39 3.76
C PRO A 297 50.37 22.11 4.89
N GLU A 298 51.66 21.82 4.95
CA GLU A 298 52.76 22.75 5.18
C GLU A 298 52.85 23.58 6.47
N GLN A 299 51.86 23.63 7.35
CA GLN A 299 52.02 24.31 8.65
C GLN A 299 52.96 23.58 9.62
N LEU A 300 53.39 22.37 9.29
CA LEU A 300 54.42 21.63 10.03
C LEU A 300 55.82 21.71 9.39
N THR A 301 56.00 22.39 8.26
CA THR A 301 57.30 22.53 7.58
C THR A 301 57.94 23.91 7.67
N GLU A 302 57.31 24.93 8.26
CA GLU A 302 57.88 26.29 8.41
C GLU A 302 58.31 26.69 9.85
N HIS A 303 58.33 25.78 10.82
CA HIS A 303 58.91 26.03 12.16
C HIS A 303 60.01 25.01 12.52
N SER A 304 61.06 24.94 11.71
CA SER A 304 62.37 24.41 12.12
C SER A 304 63.48 25.40 11.79
N SER A 305 63.48 26.54 12.48
CA SER A 305 64.69 27.33 12.67
C SER A 305 64.76 27.76 14.14
N ASP A 306 65.76 27.21 14.83
CA ASP A 306 66.33 27.63 16.11
C ASP A 306 65.44 27.58 17.37
N SER A 307 65.52 26.46 18.11
CA SER A 307 65.89 26.50 19.54
C SER A 307 66.08 25.08 20.12
N ASP A 308 67.27 24.82 20.64
CA ASP A 308 67.67 23.61 21.40
C ASP A 308 67.11 23.62 22.84
N ALA A 309 65.83 23.93 23.02
CA ALA A 309 65.19 23.86 24.33
C ALA A 309 63.72 23.48 24.16
N ASP A 310 63.42 22.19 24.34
CA ASP A 310 62.20 21.63 24.94
C ASP A 310 61.90 20.24 24.38
N VAL A 311 62.77 19.29 24.74
CA VAL A 311 62.64 17.85 24.44
C VAL A 311 61.58 17.16 25.33
N GLU A 312 60.89 17.87 26.23
CA GLU A 312 60.00 17.24 27.22
C GLU A 312 58.49 17.43 26.96
N ALA A 313 58.08 18.22 25.95
CA ALA A 313 56.65 18.47 25.67
C ALA A 313 56.07 17.63 24.51
N ALA A 314 56.91 17.05 23.64
CA ALA A 314 56.45 16.34 22.44
C ALA A 314 55.97 14.88 22.69
N ALA A 315 56.22 14.33 23.88
CA ALA A 315 55.71 13.01 24.26
C ALA A 315 54.22 13.02 24.70
N GLY A 316 53.62 14.20 24.94
CA GLY A 316 52.25 14.33 25.45
C GLY A 316 51.14 14.40 24.38
N ILE A 317 51.49 14.67 23.11
CA ILE A 317 50.49 14.90 22.05
C ILE A 317 50.24 13.63 21.21
N VAL A 318 51.22 12.74 21.09
CA VAL A 318 51.04 11.43 20.44
C VAL A 318 50.19 10.47 21.29
N ALA A 319 50.04 10.73 22.59
CA ALA A 319 49.15 9.96 23.48
C ALA A 319 47.68 10.41 23.47
N LYS A 320 47.33 11.51 22.76
CA LYS A 320 45.95 12.05 22.74
C LYS A 320 45.18 11.82 21.43
N LEU A 321 45.79 11.14 20.45
CA LEU A 321 45.18 10.79 19.16
C LEU A 321 45.21 9.27 18.89
N SER A 322 44.81 8.45 19.87
CA SER A 322 44.18 7.13 19.66
C SER A 322 43.78 6.55 21.02
N PRO A 323 42.49 6.29 21.26
CA PRO A 323 42.07 4.91 21.05
C PRO A 323 40.65 4.84 20.47
N HIS A 324 40.53 4.71 19.15
CA HIS A 324 39.30 4.15 18.57
C HIS A 324 39.55 2.67 18.24
N PRO A 325 38.98 1.73 19.01
CA PRO A 325 39.18 0.28 18.83
C PRO A 325 38.50 -0.31 17.57
N SER A 326 37.91 0.50 16.69
CA SER A 326 37.14 0.04 15.53
C SER A 326 37.98 -0.35 14.31
N LEU A 327 39.22 0.12 14.18
CA LEU A 327 40.05 -0.14 12.99
C LEU A 327 40.83 -1.47 13.03
N LYS A 328 41.16 -1.99 14.21
CA LYS A 328 41.80 -3.32 14.34
C LYS A 328 40.83 -4.47 14.06
N GLN A 329 39.53 -4.24 14.21
CA GLN A 329 38.50 -5.27 13.96
C GLN A 329 38.17 -5.41 12.47
N GLN A 330 38.29 -4.34 11.67
CA GLN A 330 38.06 -4.38 10.23
C GLN A 330 39.20 -5.04 9.43
N LEU A 331 40.45 -4.94 9.91
CA LEU A 331 41.60 -5.61 9.28
C LEU A 331 41.68 -7.11 9.61
N SER A 332 41.00 -7.59 10.65
CA SER A 332 40.94 -9.03 10.99
C SER A 332 39.86 -9.80 10.22
N LEU A 333 38.84 -9.13 9.66
CA LEU A 333 37.76 -9.76 8.90
C LEU A 333 38.07 -9.85 7.40
N LYS A 334 38.87 -8.92 6.84
CA LYS A 334 39.27 -8.95 5.43
C LYS A 334 40.25 -10.08 5.07
N THR A 335 40.95 -10.66 6.04
CA THR A 335 41.89 -11.77 5.82
C THR A 335 41.20 -13.14 5.80
N SER A 336 39.95 -13.23 6.27
CA SER A 336 39.18 -14.50 6.27
C SER A 336 38.40 -14.71 4.97
N ASP A 337 38.00 -13.64 4.27
CA ASP A 337 37.22 -13.74 3.02
C ASP A 337 38.07 -13.98 1.77
N SER A 338 39.39 -13.81 1.84
CA SER A 338 40.28 -14.07 0.69
C SER A 338 40.61 -15.56 0.50
N LEU A 339 40.18 -16.45 1.41
CA LEU A 339 40.45 -17.89 1.33
C LEU A 339 39.29 -18.74 0.80
N LEU A 340 38.13 -18.15 0.48
CA LEU A 340 36.95 -18.88 -0.05
C LEU A 340 36.63 -18.60 -1.53
N LYS A 341 37.42 -17.77 -2.23
CA LYS A 341 37.18 -17.40 -3.64
C LYS A 341 37.93 -18.24 -4.69
N HIS A 342 38.53 -19.37 -4.31
CA HIS A 342 39.05 -20.36 -5.25
C HIS A 342 38.22 -21.65 -5.20
N ASN A 343 37.12 -21.68 -5.94
CA ASN A 343 36.58 -22.89 -6.57
C ASN A 343 35.54 -22.47 -7.62
N GLY A 344 35.98 -22.46 -8.89
CA GLY A 344 35.12 -22.15 -10.02
C GLY A 344 34.27 -23.34 -10.44
N LEU A 345 33.12 -23.05 -11.04
CA LEU A 345 32.55 -23.74 -12.21
C LEU A 345 31.23 -23.07 -12.62
N ALA A 346 31.00 -23.05 -13.94
CA ALA A 346 29.73 -22.79 -14.66
C ALA A 346 29.56 -21.42 -15.33
N SER A 347 30.37 -21.20 -16.37
CA SER A 347 30.01 -20.43 -17.56
C SER A 347 28.89 -21.14 -18.35
N ASN A 348 27.91 -20.35 -18.82
CA ASN A 348 26.96 -20.58 -19.95
C ASN A 348 25.46 -20.35 -19.67
N ALA A 349 25.05 -19.92 -18.47
CA ALA A 349 23.65 -19.55 -18.20
C ALA A 349 23.34 -18.04 -18.30
N SER A 350 24.35 -17.18 -18.45
CA SER A 350 24.20 -15.72 -18.30
C SER A 350 23.57 -15.02 -19.53
N ALA A 351 23.76 -15.55 -20.74
CA ALA A 351 23.31 -14.85 -21.96
C ALA A 351 21.79 -14.98 -22.23
N LYS A 352 21.13 -16.05 -21.81
CA LYS A 352 19.66 -16.21 -21.98
C LYS A 352 18.84 -15.48 -20.92
N THR A 353 19.42 -15.21 -19.75
CA THR A 353 18.73 -14.50 -18.66
C THR A 353 18.76 -12.98 -18.88
N ALA A 354 19.84 -12.45 -19.47
CA ALA A 354 19.96 -11.02 -19.76
C ALA A 354 18.93 -10.52 -20.79
N GLN A 355 18.53 -11.36 -21.76
CA GLN A 355 17.56 -10.97 -22.78
C GLN A 355 16.09 -11.04 -22.30
N SER A 356 15.80 -11.81 -21.24
CA SER A 356 14.51 -11.80 -20.54
C SER A 356 14.40 -10.68 -19.48
N LEU A 357 15.51 -10.03 -19.13
CA LEU A 357 15.60 -8.98 -18.12
C LEU A 357 15.35 -7.57 -18.68
N ALA A 358 15.51 -7.38 -20.00
CA ALA A 358 15.26 -6.09 -20.67
C ALA A 358 13.76 -5.80 -20.90
N ASP A 359 12.91 -6.83 -21.00
CA ASP A 359 11.45 -6.68 -21.19
C ASP A 359 10.66 -6.39 -19.90
N VAL A 360 11.35 -6.30 -18.75
CA VAL A 360 10.75 -5.90 -17.47
C VAL A 360 11.22 -4.51 -17.06
N HIS A 361 11.38 -3.61 -18.04
CA HIS A 361 11.24 -2.18 -17.79
C HIS A 361 9.75 -1.85 -17.83
N VAL A 362 9.07 -2.17 -16.74
CA VAL A 362 7.68 -1.81 -16.53
C VAL A 362 7.68 -0.39 -16.01
N ASP A 363 7.36 0.53 -16.91
CA ASP A 363 6.73 1.79 -16.57
C ASP A 363 5.56 1.53 -15.59
N VAL A 364 5.75 1.96 -14.36
CA VAL A 364 4.65 2.28 -13.44
C VAL A 364 4.12 3.69 -13.72
N ASP A 365 4.84 4.48 -14.55
CA ASP A 365 4.51 5.87 -14.87
C ASP A 365 3.48 6.03 -16.01
N VAL A 366 3.14 4.97 -16.74
CA VAL A 366 2.22 5.05 -17.91
C VAL A 366 0.73 5.19 -17.52
N PHE A 367 0.36 5.24 -16.24
CA PHE A 367 -1.04 5.40 -15.82
C PHE A 367 -1.34 6.66 -14.98
N VAL A 368 -0.40 7.62 -14.92
CA VAL A 368 -0.61 8.94 -14.26
C VAL A 368 -0.35 10.12 -15.23
N GLN A 369 -0.48 9.92 -16.55
CA GLN A 369 -0.55 11.02 -17.52
C GLN A 369 -1.89 11.07 -18.23
#